data_AF-A0A9N9KTT1-F1
#
_entry.id   AF-A0A9N9KTT1-F1
#
_cell.length_a   1.000
_cell.length_b   1.000
_cell.length_c   1.000
_cell.angle_alpha   90.00
_cell.angle_beta   90.00
_cell.angle_gamma   90.00
#
_symmetry.space_group_name_H-M   'P 1'
#
loop_
_entity.id
_entity.type
_entity.pdbx_description
1 polymer ?
#
loop_
_entity_poly.entity_id
_entity_poly.type
_entity_poly.pdbx_seq_one_letter_code
_entity_poly.pdbx_strand_id
1 'polypeptide(L)'
;MPPNLNAAALDPIRNVVSASFLYPFKGILYFCTKREYWPLFGRRLIPLTILSIVVLALLFTFTYLPQAAFLLIFHGPTAWVSAVFLVLGEGNLLIALLFEGFLVDETLVDVFDIAEFILFLPLNLIPVIGVPFFLVLTGARAGPLHHWRWFKLRGLTKKERNKEIAKRKWKYTWFGTMALLLQLVPVFSMFFLLTSACGSALWVVKLEEQRRLLEEAPRLADDGAPPPYTDDPI
;
A
#
# COMPACT_ATOMS: atom_id res chain seq x y z
N MET A 1 -40.77 11.87 -10.88
CA MET A 1 -39.42 12.03 -10.33
C MET A 1 -38.70 10.71 -10.56
N PRO A 2 -37.75 10.60 -11.51
CA PRO A 2 -37.08 9.33 -11.73
C PRO A 2 -36.28 8.94 -10.48
N PRO A 3 -36.27 7.65 -10.11
CA PRO A 3 -35.54 7.18 -8.93
C PRO A 3 -34.03 7.34 -9.13
N ASN A 4 -33.33 7.47 -8.01
CA ASN A 4 -31.93 7.87 -7.87
C ASN A 4 -30.95 6.83 -8.48
N LEU A 5 -30.96 6.64 -9.79
CA LEU A 5 -30.06 5.71 -10.50
C LEU A 5 -28.58 5.99 -10.17
N ASN A 6 -28.26 7.27 -9.93
CA ASN A 6 -26.92 7.76 -9.63
C ASN A 6 -26.42 7.37 -8.24
N ALA A 7 -27.28 7.37 -7.21
CA ALA A 7 -26.88 6.93 -5.87
C ALA A 7 -26.71 5.41 -5.83
N ALA A 8 -27.68 4.67 -6.40
CA ALA A 8 -27.67 3.21 -6.41
C ALA A 8 -26.51 2.61 -7.22
N ALA A 9 -26.05 3.26 -8.30
CA ALA A 9 -24.89 2.81 -9.08
C ALA A 9 -23.54 3.20 -8.45
N LEU A 10 -23.45 4.37 -7.80
CA LEU A 10 -22.21 4.86 -7.19
C LEU A 10 -21.96 4.26 -5.80
N ASP A 11 -23.00 3.91 -5.05
CA ASP A 11 -22.89 3.34 -3.70
C ASP A 11 -22.09 2.03 -3.63
N PRO A 12 -22.30 1.01 -4.50
CA PRO A 12 -21.48 -0.20 -4.49
C PRO A 12 -20.02 0.10 -4.84
N ILE A 13 -19.74 0.98 -5.80
CA ILE A 13 -18.37 1.38 -6.17
C ILE A 13 -17.71 2.14 -5.03
N ARG A 14 -18.43 3.09 -4.41
CA ARG A 14 -17.96 3.87 -3.27
C ARG A 14 -17.65 2.97 -2.06
N ASN A 15 -18.47 1.96 -1.79
CA ASN A 15 -18.25 0.97 -0.74
C ASN A 15 -17.08 0.04 -1.05
N VAL A 16 -16.93 -0.41 -2.29
CA VAL A 16 -15.81 -1.27 -2.73
C VAL A 16 -14.48 -0.47 -2.79
N VAL A 17 -14.53 0.82 -3.10
CA VAL A 17 -13.41 1.77 -2.99
C VAL A 17 -13.21 2.22 -1.54
N SER A 18 -14.16 1.98 -0.63
CA SER A 18 -14.01 2.20 0.81
C SER A 18 -13.20 1.07 1.46
N ALA A 19 -13.34 -0.16 0.95
CA ALA A 19 -12.57 -1.31 1.38
C ALA A 19 -11.14 -1.34 0.77
N SER A 20 -10.43 -0.20 0.81
CA SER A 20 -9.05 -0.07 0.31
C SER A 20 -8.09 -1.08 0.94
N PHE A 21 -8.33 -1.47 2.19
CA PHE A 21 -7.57 -2.48 2.92
C PHE A 21 -7.65 -3.89 2.30
N LEU A 22 -8.68 -4.20 1.51
CA LEU A 22 -8.83 -5.52 0.86
C LEU A 22 -8.05 -5.65 -0.44
N TYR A 23 -7.60 -4.54 -1.04
CA TYR A 23 -6.96 -4.58 -2.36
C TYR A 23 -5.61 -5.30 -2.39
N PRO A 24 -4.75 -5.21 -1.35
CA PRO A 24 -3.55 -6.04 -1.30
C PRO A 24 -3.87 -7.54 -1.39
N PHE A 25 -4.92 -8.00 -0.71
CA PHE A 25 -5.39 -9.39 -0.80
C PHE A 25 -6.00 -9.74 -2.16
N LYS A 26 -6.78 -8.84 -2.76
CA LYS A 26 -7.30 -9.02 -4.13
C LYS A 26 -6.17 -9.10 -5.15
N GLY A 27 -5.10 -8.36 -4.93
CA GLY A 27 -3.88 -8.42 -5.72
C GLY A 27 -3.23 -9.80 -5.70
N ILE A 28 -3.16 -10.44 -4.53
CA ILE A 28 -2.67 -11.83 -4.39
C ILE A 28 -3.52 -12.78 -5.23
N LEU A 29 -4.84 -12.73 -5.06
CA LEU A 29 -5.77 -13.60 -5.81
C LEU A 29 -5.64 -13.39 -7.32
N TYR A 30 -5.59 -12.13 -7.76
CA TYR A 30 -5.46 -11.79 -9.17
C TYR A 30 -4.14 -12.29 -9.78
N PHE A 31 -3.04 -12.10 -9.06
CA PHE A 31 -1.71 -12.57 -9.47
C PHE A 31 -1.65 -14.10 -9.55
N CYS A 32 -2.16 -14.81 -8.55
CA CYS A 32 -2.18 -16.27 -8.53
C CYS A 32 -3.06 -16.88 -9.63
N THR A 33 -4.15 -16.20 -10.00
CA THR A 33 -5.07 -16.67 -11.05
C THR A 33 -4.51 -16.47 -12.47
N LYS A 34 -3.62 -15.49 -12.66
CA LYS A 34 -3.07 -15.14 -13.98
C LYS A 34 -1.67 -15.73 -14.15
N ARG A 35 -1.60 -16.88 -14.83
CA ARG A 35 -0.38 -17.65 -15.10
C ARG A 35 0.68 -16.92 -15.94
N GLU A 36 0.29 -15.85 -16.62
CA GLU A 36 1.17 -15.01 -17.45
C GLU A 36 2.23 -14.24 -16.62
N TYR A 37 1.99 -14.00 -15.32
CA TYR A 37 2.92 -13.26 -14.46
C TYR A 37 4.01 -14.14 -13.81
N TRP A 38 3.86 -15.47 -13.86
CA TRP A 38 4.75 -16.44 -13.22
C TRP A 38 6.18 -16.53 -13.84
N PRO A 39 6.38 -16.46 -15.17
CA PRO A 39 7.74 -16.51 -15.73
C PRO A 39 8.59 -15.27 -15.40
N LEU A 40 7.96 -14.10 -15.24
CA LEU A 40 8.61 -12.87 -14.77
C LEU A 40 9.05 -12.97 -13.30
N PHE A 41 8.30 -13.74 -12.50
CA PHE A 41 8.52 -13.97 -11.08
C PHE A 41 9.65 -14.98 -10.82
N GLY A 42 9.63 -16.15 -11.46
CA GLY A 42 10.52 -17.25 -11.12
C GLY A 42 12.02 -16.99 -11.27
N ARG A 43 12.45 -16.23 -12.30
CA ARG A 43 13.88 -16.05 -12.60
C ARG A 43 14.62 -15.13 -11.64
N ARG A 44 13.94 -14.19 -11.00
CA ARG A 44 14.55 -13.23 -10.05
C ARG A 44 14.24 -13.58 -8.60
N LEU A 45 13.10 -14.22 -8.34
CA LEU A 45 12.65 -14.49 -6.98
C LEU A 45 13.43 -15.60 -6.28
N ILE A 46 13.83 -16.66 -6.98
CA ILE A 46 14.52 -17.80 -6.35
C ILE A 46 15.80 -17.37 -5.61
N PRO A 47 16.77 -16.69 -6.24
CA PRO A 47 17.97 -16.26 -5.52
C PRO A 47 17.65 -15.28 -4.37
N LEU A 48 16.62 -14.44 -4.54
CA LEU A 48 16.18 -13.49 -3.51
C LEU A 48 15.54 -14.17 -2.31
N THR A 49 14.73 -15.19 -2.53
CA THR A 49 14.13 -15.97 -1.43
C THR A 49 15.21 -16.66 -0.62
N ILE A 50 16.18 -17.29 -1.27
CA ILE A 50 17.30 -17.95 -0.58
C ILE A 50 18.11 -16.92 0.23
N LEU A 51 18.49 -15.80 -0.39
CA LEU A 51 19.21 -14.73 0.30
C LEU A 51 18.43 -14.19 1.49
N SER A 52 17.14 -13.93 1.33
CA SER A 52 16.27 -13.43 2.41
C SER A 52 16.13 -14.43 3.56
N ILE A 53 16.06 -15.74 3.28
CA ILE A 53 16.02 -16.79 4.30
C ILE A 53 17.31 -16.76 5.11
N VAL A 54 18.46 -16.67 4.45
CA VAL A 54 19.77 -16.64 5.12
C VAL A 54 19.90 -15.41 6.00
N VAL A 55 19.59 -14.22 5.47
CA VAL A 55 19.65 -12.96 6.23
C VAL A 55 18.71 -13.00 7.43
N LEU A 56 17.47 -13.45 7.23
CA LEU A 56 16.50 -13.58 8.30
C LEU A 56 16.97 -14.56 9.38
N ALA A 57 17.48 -15.73 8.99
CA ALA A 57 17.98 -16.73 9.93
C ALA A 57 19.14 -16.18 10.76
N LEU A 58 20.06 -15.44 10.13
CA LEU A 58 21.15 -14.77 10.83
C LEU A 58 20.63 -13.71 11.82
N LEU A 59 19.73 -12.82 11.39
CA LEU A 59 19.16 -11.80 12.27
C LEU A 59 18.41 -12.43 13.46
N PHE A 60 17.53 -13.39 13.22
CA PHE A 60 16.83 -14.08 14.31
C PHE A 60 17.76 -14.84 15.25
N THR A 61 18.92 -15.30 14.76
CA THR A 61 19.90 -15.98 15.62
C THR A 61 20.69 -14.98 16.46
N PHE A 62 21.12 -13.85 15.88
CA PHE A 62 22.08 -12.94 16.52
C PHE A 62 21.45 -11.69 17.14
N THR A 63 20.37 -11.14 16.56
CA THR A 63 19.77 -9.87 17.00
C THR A 63 18.53 -10.07 17.86
N TYR A 64 17.72 -11.11 17.60
CA TYR A 64 16.46 -11.35 18.33
C TYR A 64 16.67 -11.49 19.84
N LEU A 65 17.63 -12.32 20.29
CA LEU A 65 17.84 -12.57 21.70
C LEU A 65 18.30 -11.31 22.46
N PRO A 66 19.34 -10.58 21.98
CA PRO A 66 19.73 -9.31 22.57
C PRO A 66 18.61 -8.26 22.56
N GLN A 67 17.83 -8.17 21.48
CA GLN A 67 16.73 -7.21 21.37
C GLN A 67 15.56 -7.56 22.29
N ALA A 68 15.18 -8.83 22.38
CA ALA A 68 14.17 -9.30 23.31
C ALA A 68 14.58 -9.05 24.76
N ALA A 69 15.86 -9.30 25.10
CA ALA A 69 16.40 -9.03 26.43
C ALA A 69 16.40 -7.52 26.77
N PHE A 70 16.78 -6.67 25.80
CA PHE A 70 16.72 -5.22 25.98
C PHE A 70 15.29 -4.71 26.15
N LEU A 71 14.36 -5.17 25.29
CA LEU A 71 12.94 -4.79 25.39
C LEU A 71 12.26 -5.37 26.62
N LEU A 72 12.75 -6.47 27.20
CA LEU A 72 12.24 -7.04 28.45
C LEU A 72 12.26 -6.01 29.58
N ILE A 73 13.25 -5.11 29.59
CA ILE A 73 13.42 -4.04 30.59
C ILE A 73 12.26 -3.05 30.54
N PHE A 74 11.74 -2.75 29.35
CA PHE A 74 10.72 -1.72 29.14
C PHE A 74 9.31 -2.30 28.97
N HIS A 75 9.19 -3.47 28.36
CA HIS A 75 7.91 -4.07 27.91
C HIS A 75 7.50 -5.30 28.72
N GLY A 76 8.36 -5.83 29.59
CA GLY A 76 8.06 -7.00 30.39
C GLY A 76 7.71 -8.23 29.52
N PRO A 77 6.73 -9.06 29.90
CA PRO A 77 6.45 -10.34 29.24
C PRO A 77 6.08 -10.26 27.75
N THR A 78 5.66 -9.10 27.23
CA THR A 78 5.31 -8.93 25.81
C THR A 78 6.52 -8.59 24.93
N ALA A 79 7.71 -8.42 25.51
CA ALA A 79 8.93 -8.03 24.81
C ALA A 79 9.29 -8.97 23.65
N TRP A 80 8.99 -10.27 23.76
CA TRP A 80 9.26 -11.23 22.68
C TRP A 80 8.45 -10.90 21.42
N VAL A 81 7.19 -10.46 21.54
CA VAL A 81 6.35 -10.06 20.40
C VAL A 81 6.92 -8.80 19.75
N SER A 82 7.20 -7.77 20.57
CA SER A 82 7.79 -6.52 20.08
C SER A 82 9.14 -6.76 19.39
N ALA A 83 9.97 -7.63 19.93
CA ALA A 83 11.26 -8.01 19.34
C ALA A 83 11.08 -8.72 18.00
N VAL A 84 10.10 -9.61 17.84
CA VAL A 84 9.79 -10.21 16.54
C VAL A 84 9.47 -9.14 15.50
N PHE A 85 8.56 -8.21 15.79
CA PHE A 85 8.23 -7.14 14.83
C PHE A 85 9.41 -6.24 14.50
N LEU A 86 10.26 -5.96 15.49
CA LEU A 86 11.45 -5.14 15.29
C LEU A 86 12.49 -5.86 14.41
N VAL A 87 12.79 -7.14 14.69
CA VAL A 87 13.66 -7.98 13.86
C VAL A 87 13.11 -8.11 12.44
N LEU A 88 11.79 -8.31 12.29
CA LEU A 88 11.15 -8.41 10.97
C LEU A 88 11.24 -7.10 10.20
N GLY A 89 11.08 -5.96 10.88
CA GLY A 89 11.26 -4.63 10.28
C GLY A 89 12.69 -4.38 9.83
N GLU A 90 13.68 -4.67 10.69
CA GLU A 90 15.10 -4.60 10.36
C GLU A 90 15.49 -5.54 9.22
N GLY A 91 14.97 -6.77 9.26
CA GLY A 91 15.16 -7.75 8.20
C GLY A 91 14.61 -7.27 6.87
N ASN A 92 13.44 -6.64 6.86
CA ASN A 92 12.87 -6.08 5.64
C ASN A 92 13.71 -4.92 5.07
N LEU A 93 14.27 -4.05 5.93
CA LEU A 93 15.20 -3.00 5.52
C LEU A 93 16.50 -3.57 4.93
N LEU A 94 17.09 -4.56 5.60
CA LEU A 94 18.32 -5.22 5.13
C LEU A 94 18.09 -6.00 3.83
N ILE A 95 16.96 -6.69 3.69
CA ILE A 95 16.58 -7.38 2.46
C ILE A 95 16.36 -6.37 1.33
N ALA A 96 15.74 -5.22 1.62
CA ALA A 96 15.54 -4.14 0.64
C ALA A 96 16.88 -3.56 0.17
N LEU A 97 17.78 -3.24 1.11
CA LEU A 97 19.12 -2.70 0.81
C LEU A 97 19.97 -3.71 0.02
N LEU A 98 19.94 -5.00 0.39
CA LEU A 98 20.63 -6.05 -0.36
C LEU A 98 20.05 -6.24 -1.76
N PHE A 99 18.73 -6.11 -1.90
CA PHE A 99 18.06 -6.16 -3.20
C PHE A 99 18.46 -4.96 -4.08
N GLU A 100 18.43 -3.76 -3.53
CA GLU A 100 18.83 -2.52 -4.21
C GLU A 100 20.28 -2.61 -4.69
N GLY A 101 21.19 -2.96 -3.77
CA GLY A 101 22.62 -3.07 -4.04
C GLY A 101 23.02 -4.20 -4.99
N PHE A 102 22.22 -5.27 -5.12
CA PHE A 102 22.52 -6.39 -6.02
C PHE A 102 21.78 -6.31 -7.37
N LEU A 103 20.66 -5.59 -7.48
CA LEU A 103 19.78 -5.66 -8.65
C LEU A 103 19.30 -4.33 -9.26
N VAL A 104 19.39 -3.18 -8.58
CA VAL A 104 18.57 -2.01 -8.98
C VAL A 104 19.32 -0.69 -9.22
N ASP A 105 20.57 -0.48 -8.78
CA ASP A 105 21.37 0.73 -9.10
C ASP A 105 20.61 2.08 -8.88
N GLU A 106 19.81 2.25 -7.83
CA GLU A 106 19.00 3.47 -7.60
C GLU A 106 19.09 3.97 -6.15
N THR A 107 20.19 4.66 -5.81
CA THR A 107 20.60 5.13 -4.46
C THR A 107 19.69 6.15 -3.75
N LEU A 108 18.47 6.39 -4.22
CA LEU A 108 17.58 7.44 -3.70
C LEU A 108 16.60 6.96 -2.62
N VAL A 109 16.39 5.64 -2.46
CA VAL A 109 15.39 5.10 -1.53
C VAL A 109 16.01 4.74 -0.16
N ASP A 110 17.24 4.24 -0.13
CA ASP A 110 17.94 3.80 1.09
C ASP A 110 18.03 4.88 2.21
N VAL A 111 18.28 6.15 1.86
CA VAL A 111 18.49 7.20 2.88
C VAL A 111 17.20 7.52 3.65
N PHE A 112 16.05 7.48 2.97
CA PHE A 112 14.78 7.78 3.61
C PHE A 112 14.35 6.64 4.53
N ASP A 113 14.57 5.39 4.14
CA ASP A 113 14.22 4.22 4.95
C ASP A 113 15.13 4.07 6.18
N ILE A 114 16.43 4.35 6.04
CA ILE A 114 17.38 4.38 7.16
C ILE A 114 17.05 5.54 8.12
N ALA A 115 16.78 6.74 7.60
CA ALA A 115 16.41 7.89 8.43
C ALA A 115 15.07 7.64 9.15
N GLU A 116 14.13 6.99 8.49
CA GLU A 116 12.85 6.56 9.06
C GLU A 116 13.08 5.59 10.23
N PHE A 117 13.95 4.59 10.05
CA PHE A 117 14.30 3.64 11.10
C PHE A 117 14.94 4.32 12.31
N ILE A 118 15.92 5.21 12.09
CA ILE A 118 16.59 5.95 13.18
C ILE A 118 15.60 6.84 13.94
N LEU A 119 14.67 7.51 13.22
CA LEU A 119 13.66 8.37 13.83
C LEU A 119 12.61 7.56 14.62
N PHE A 120 12.28 6.35 14.17
CA PHE A 120 11.23 5.52 14.78
C PHE A 120 11.75 4.50 15.79
N LEU A 121 13.05 4.28 15.90
CA LEU A 121 13.64 3.44 16.94
C LEU A 121 13.26 3.91 18.36
N PRO A 122 13.30 5.21 18.71
CA PRO A 122 12.80 5.70 20.00
C PRO A 122 11.31 5.45 20.20
N LEU A 123 10.52 5.45 19.13
CA LEU A 123 9.07 5.26 19.18
C LEU A 123 8.69 3.80 19.48
N ASN A 124 9.48 2.85 19.00
CA ASN A 124 9.31 1.42 19.31
C ASN A 124 9.57 1.08 20.80
N LEU A 125 10.21 1.99 21.55
CA LEU A 125 10.38 1.81 23.00
C LEU A 125 9.08 2.01 23.78
N ILE A 126 8.05 2.63 23.19
CA ILE A 126 6.75 2.79 23.83
C ILE A 126 5.99 1.46 23.77
N PRO A 127 5.71 0.80 24.92
CA PRO A 127 5.08 -0.50 24.95
C PRO A 127 3.70 -0.48 24.29
N VAL A 128 3.38 -1.55 23.54
CA VAL A 128 2.09 -1.84 22.89
C VAL A 128 1.68 -0.86 21.78
N ILE A 129 1.99 0.43 21.90
CA ILE A 129 1.58 1.48 20.97
C ILE A 129 2.61 1.67 19.85
N GLY A 130 3.91 1.54 20.16
CA GLY A 130 4.99 1.85 19.23
C GLY A 130 4.90 1.09 17.91
N VAL A 131 4.79 -0.23 17.97
CA VAL A 131 4.78 -1.11 16.77
C VAL A 131 3.54 -0.90 15.89
N PRO A 132 2.29 -0.94 16.40
CA PRO A 132 1.12 -0.66 15.56
C PRO A 132 1.14 0.75 14.99
N PHE A 133 1.57 1.74 15.77
CA PHE A 133 1.64 3.12 15.31
C PHE A 133 2.70 3.32 14.22
N PHE A 134 3.87 2.71 14.39
CA PHE A 134 4.92 2.67 13.37
C PHE A 134 4.39 2.07 12.06
N LEU A 135 3.74 0.90 12.10
CA LEU A 135 3.17 0.26 10.90
C LEU A 135 2.12 1.13 10.21
N VAL A 136 1.28 1.83 10.97
CA VAL A 136 0.28 2.74 10.41
C VAL A 136 0.94 3.98 9.79
N LEU A 137 1.97 4.52 10.43
CA LEU A 137 2.67 5.72 9.96
C LEU A 137 3.50 5.45 8.71
N THR A 138 4.27 4.36 8.70
CA THR A 138 4.97 3.86 7.52
C THR A 138 3.97 3.53 6.41
N GLY A 139 2.83 2.89 6.74
CA GLY A 139 1.75 2.62 5.79
C GLY A 139 1.14 3.88 5.17
N ALA A 140 1.00 4.95 5.95
CA ALA A 140 0.53 6.25 5.46
C ALA A 140 1.47 6.90 4.44
N ARG A 141 2.78 6.65 4.54
CA ARG A 141 3.79 7.10 3.57
C ARG A 141 3.91 6.18 2.36
N ALA A 142 3.94 4.88 2.59
CA ALA A 142 4.08 3.86 1.54
C ALA A 142 2.83 3.76 0.64
N GLY A 143 1.63 3.96 1.21
CA GLY A 143 0.36 3.83 0.49
C GLY A 143 0.29 4.62 -0.83
N PRO A 144 0.53 5.94 -0.84
CA PRO A 144 0.54 6.73 -2.07
C PRO A 144 1.64 6.36 -3.07
N LEU A 145 2.76 5.77 -2.64
CA LEU A 145 3.86 5.37 -3.52
C LEU A 145 3.42 4.31 -4.53
N HIS A 146 2.53 3.40 -4.13
CA HIS A 146 1.98 2.37 -5.03
C HIS A 146 1.17 2.95 -6.21
N HIS A 147 0.73 4.21 -6.14
CA HIS A 147 0.01 4.90 -7.21
C HIS A 147 0.88 5.94 -7.93
N TRP A 148 2.19 6.00 -7.66
CA TRP A 148 3.08 7.00 -8.23
C TRP A 148 3.04 7.03 -9.77
N ARG A 149 3.09 5.86 -10.40
CA ARG A 149 3.04 5.74 -11.87
C ARG A 149 1.73 6.27 -12.45
N TRP A 150 0.61 6.00 -11.78
CA TRP A 150 -0.70 6.53 -12.19
C TRP A 150 -0.76 8.06 -12.06
N PHE A 151 -0.25 8.63 -10.96
CA PHE A 151 -0.17 10.08 -10.81
C PHE A 151 0.72 10.73 -11.89
N LYS A 152 1.83 10.08 -12.24
CA LYS A 152 2.74 10.54 -13.29
C LYS A 152 2.07 10.54 -14.67
N LEU A 153 1.32 9.49 -15.01
CA LEU A 153 0.58 9.40 -16.28
C LEU A 153 -0.54 10.45 -16.39
N ARG A 154 -1.11 10.88 -15.25
CA ARG A 154 -2.10 11.96 -15.23
C ARG A 154 -1.51 13.37 -15.37
N GLY A 155 -0.19 13.52 -15.35
CA GLY A 155 0.47 14.82 -15.49
C GLY A 155 0.13 15.83 -14.37
N LEU A 156 -0.33 15.36 -13.21
CA LEU A 156 -0.75 16.23 -12.10
C LEU A 156 0.44 16.98 -11.52
N THR A 157 0.23 18.25 -11.16
CA THR A 157 1.21 19.01 -10.40
C THR A 157 1.38 18.44 -8.99
N LYS A 158 2.52 18.69 -8.33
CA LYS A 158 2.76 18.25 -6.93
C LYS A 158 1.64 18.68 -5.98
N LYS A 159 1.08 19.88 -6.18
CA LYS A 159 0.01 20.45 -5.35
C LYS A 159 -1.31 19.71 -5.55
N GLU A 160 -1.68 19.41 -6.79
CA GLU A 160 -2.91 18.67 -7.11
C GLU A 160 -2.82 17.22 -6.64
N ARG A 161 -1.68 16.56 -6.85
CA ARG A 161 -1.41 15.22 -6.33
C ARG A 161 -1.59 15.17 -4.82
N ASN A 162 -0.98 16.10 -4.09
CA ASN A 162 -1.10 16.14 -2.63
C ASN A 162 -2.54 16.43 -2.18
N LYS A 163 -3.30 17.26 -2.91
CA LYS A 163 -4.73 17.50 -2.66
C LYS A 163 -5.55 16.22 -2.87
N GLU A 164 -5.29 15.48 -3.93
CA GLU A 164 -5.96 14.19 -4.21
C GLU A 164 -5.63 13.11 -3.17
N ILE A 165 -4.35 13.03 -2.76
CA ILE A 165 -3.92 12.13 -1.69
C ILE A 165 -4.61 12.52 -0.37
N ALA A 166 -4.66 13.81 -0.04
CA ALA A 166 -5.27 14.30 1.19
C ALA A 166 -6.76 13.94 1.29
N LYS A 167 -7.51 14.07 0.18
CA LYS A 167 -8.93 13.66 0.12
C LYS A 167 -9.17 12.18 0.49
N ARG A 168 -8.16 11.33 0.30
CA ARG A 168 -8.26 9.86 0.49
C ARG A 168 -7.18 9.34 1.44
N LYS A 169 -6.65 10.18 2.31
CA LYS A 169 -5.48 9.86 3.15
C LYS A 169 -5.66 8.54 3.90
N TRP A 170 -6.79 8.38 4.58
CA TRP A 170 -7.13 7.15 5.30
C TRP A 170 -7.16 5.90 4.44
N LYS A 171 -7.64 6.00 3.20
CA LYS A 171 -7.71 4.87 2.27
C LYS A 171 -6.32 4.43 1.83
N TYR A 172 -5.44 5.40 1.57
CA TYR A 172 -4.03 5.15 1.27
C TYR A 172 -3.29 4.57 2.46
N THR A 173 -3.52 5.10 3.67
CA THR A 173 -2.94 4.57 4.90
C THR A 173 -3.33 3.11 5.09
N TRP A 174 -4.61 2.77 5.04
CA TRP A 174 -5.05 1.39 5.23
C TRP A 174 -4.55 0.44 4.14
N PHE A 175 -4.53 0.88 2.88
CA PHE A 175 -3.94 0.10 1.79
C PHE A 175 -2.45 -0.18 2.07
N GLY A 176 -1.68 0.86 2.39
CA GLY A 176 -0.25 0.76 2.68
C GLY A 176 0.04 -0.09 3.92
N THR A 177 -0.70 0.11 5.01
CA THR A 177 -0.56 -0.71 6.22
C THR A 177 -0.83 -2.18 5.95
N MET A 178 -1.88 -2.53 5.19
CA MET A 178 -2.13 -3.93 4.84
C MET A 178 -1.06 -4.51 3.92
N ALA A 179 -0.57 -3.73 2.95
CA ALA A 179 0.54 -4.13 2.10
C ALA A 179 1.81 -4.38 2.93
N LEU A 180 2.12 -3.52 3.89
CA LEU A 180 3.24 -3.69 4.82
C LEU A 180 3.05 -4.92 5.72
N LEU A 181 1.84 -5.15 6.26
CA LEU A 181 1.55 -6.35 7.05
C LEU A 181 1.74 -7.64 6.26
N LEU A 182 1.39 -7.64 4.98
CA LEU A 182 1.68 -8.77 4.10
C LEU A 182 3.19 -8.92 3.87
N GLN A 183 3.90 -7.81 3.67
CA GLN A 183 5.36 -7.79 3.53
C GLN A 183 6.11 -8.18 4.82
N LEU A 184 5.48 -8.08 6.00
CA LEU A 184 6.05 -8.59 7.26
C LEU A 184 6.29 -10.08 7.23
N VAL A 185 5.64 -10.84 6.34
CA VAL A 185 5.96 -12.24 6.11
C VAL A 185 7.27 -12.29 5.31
N PRO A 186 8.40 -12.63 5.94
CA PRO A 186 9.69 -12.62 5.26
C PRO A 186 9.70 -13.67 4.15
N VAL A 187 10.68 -13.60 3.26
CA VAL A 187 10.83 -14.48 2.09
C VAL A 187 9.81 -14.19 0.98
N PHE A 188 8.57 -13.88 1.34
CA PHE A 188 7.51 -13.51 0.41
C PHE A 188 7.40 -12.00 0.21
N SER A 189 8.30 -11.18 0.75
CA SER A 189 8.25 -9.71 0.62
C SER A 189 8.14 -9.25 -0.82
N MET A 190 8.93 -9.81 -1.74
CA MET A 190 8.88 -9.51 -3.17
C MET A 190 7.61 -10.02 -3.85
N PHE A 191 7.11 -11.19 -3.43
CA PHE A 191 5.79 -11.66 -3.85
C PHE A 191 4.71 -10.66 -3.44
N PHE A 192 4.70 -10.26 -2.17
CA PHE A 192 3.73 -9.31 -1.65
C PHE A 192 3.89 -7.90 -2.19
N LEU A 193 5.10 -7.49 -2.57
CA LEU A 193 5.35 -6.23 -3.29
C LEU A 193 4.66 -6.25 -4.66
N LEU A 194 4.87 -7.31 -5.44
CA LEU A 194 4.27 -7.47 -6.77
C LEU A 194 2.75 -7.62 -6.68
N THR A 195 2.24 -8.45 -5.76
CA THR A 195 0.80 -8.61 -5.57
C THR A 195 0.15 -7.33 -5.06
N SER A 196 0.83 -6.55 -4.20
CA SER A 196 0.32 -5.24 -3.75
C SER A 196 0.33 -4.23 -4.89
N ALA A 197 1.30 -4.27 -5.81
CA ALA A 197 1.26 -3.48 -7.03
C ALA A 197 0.09 -3.88 -7.96
N CYS A 198 -0.20 -5.17 -8.08
CA CYS A 198 -1.42 -5.63 -8.78
C CYS A 198 -2.69 -5.15 -8.08
N GLY A 199 -2.73 -5.22 -6.75
CA GLY A 199 -3.84 -4.71 -5.92
C GLY A 199 -4.06 -3.21 -6.09
N SER A 200 -2.98 -2.43 -6.15
CA SER A 200 -3.03 -0.99 -6.41
C SER A 200 -3.57 -0.70 -7.82
N ALA A 201 -3.12 -1.44 -8.83
CA ALA A 201 -3.63 -1.31 -10.20
C ALA A 201 -5.14 -1.62 -10.29
N LEU A 202 -5.60 -2.69 -9.63
CA LEU A 202 -7.03 -3.02 -9.54
C LEU A 202 -7.83 -1.91 -8.83
N TRP A 203 -7.24 -1.26 -7.84
CA TRP A 203 -7.85 -0.13 -7.16
C TRP A 203 -7.94 1.09 -8.09
N VAL A 204 -6.88 1.42 -8.80
CA VAL A 204 -6.83 2.51 -9.78
C VAL A 204 -7.90 2.36 -10.85
N VAL A 205 -8.08 1.17 -11.42
CA VAL A 205 -9.12 0.91 -12.45
C VAL A 205 -10.51 1.30 -11.93
N LYS A 206 -10.83 0.94 -10.68
CA LYS A 206 -12.11 1.30 -10.05
C LYS A 206 -12.22 2.77 -9.70
N LEU A 207 -11.11 3.41 -9.32
CA LEU A 207 -11.07 4.85 -9.10
C LEU A 207 -11.35 5.62 -10.39
N GLU A 208 -10.85 5.14 -11.52
CA GLU A 208 -11.11 5.73 -12.84
C GLU A 208 -12.52 5.47 -13.32
N GLU A 209 -13.06 4.27 -13.15
CA GLU A 209 -14.45 3.94 -13.45
C GLU A 209 -15.41 4.85 -12.66
N GLN A 210 -15.20 4.98 -11.35
CA GLN A 210 -15.98 5.89 -10.52
C GLN A 210 -15.90 7.33 -11.01
N ARG A 211 -14.73 7.77 -11.48
CA ARG A 211 -14.52 9.12 -12.00
C ARG A 211 -15.29 9.34 -13.31
N ARG A 212 -15.23 8.39 -14.24
CA ARG A 212 -15.97 8.46 -15.52
C ARG A 212 -17.47 8.57 -15.28
N LEU A 213 -18.02 7.73 -14.39
CA LEU A 213 -19.44 7.77 -14.04
C LEU A 213 -19.85 9.11 -13.43
N LEU A 214 -19.00 9.72 -12.59
CA LEU A 214 -19.24 11.06 -12.04
C LEU A 214 -19.17 12.18 -13.09
N GLU A 215 -18.35 12.03 -14.12
CA GLU A 215 -18.24 12.98 -15.24
C GLU A 215 -19.38 12.81 -16.26
N GLU A 216 -19.91 11.60 -16.43
CA GLU A 216 -21.01 11.27 -17.35
C GLU A 216 -22.41 11.55 -16.76
N ALA A 217 -22.60 11.40 -15.45
CA ALA A 217 -23.91 11.57 -14.80
C ALA A 217 -24.58 12.95 -15.02
N PRO A 218 -23.86 14.08 -15.00
CA PRO A 218 -24.46 15.38 -15.32
C PRO A 218 -24.83 15.53 -16.80
N ARG A 219 -24.09 14.91 -17.71
CA ARG A 219 -24.34 15.01 -19.17
C ARG A 219 -25.63 14.29 -19.55
N LEU A 220 -25.84 13.10 -19.01
CA LEU A 220 -27.08 12.32 -19.23
C LEU A 220 -28.32 13.00 -18.62
N ALA A 221 -28.15 13.80 -17.57
CA ALA A 221 -29.23 14.56 -16.96
C ALA A 221 -29.65 15.78 -17.81
N ASP A 222 -28.70 16.36 -18.55
CA ASP A 222 -28.93 17.50 -19.45
C ASP A 222 -29.56 17.03 -20.78
N ASP A 223 -29.05 15.93 -21.36
CA ASP A 223 -29.58 15.32 -22.58
C ASP A 223 -31.00 14.75 -22.43
N GLY A 224 -31.44 14.49 -21.20
CA GLY A 224 -32.77 13.96 -20.86
C GLY A 224 -33.81 15.02 -20.48
N ALA A 225 -33.43 16.30 -20.40
CA ALA A 225 -34.34 17.39 -20.07
C ALA A 225 -35.12 17.83 -21.34
N PRO A 226 -36.46 17.87 -21.32
CA PRO A 226 -37.22 18.42 -22.45
C PRO A 226 -36.80 19.89 -22.67
N PRO A 227 -36.69 20.35 -23.93
CA PRO A 227 -36.27 21.70 -24.23
C PRO A 227 -37.18 22.71 -23.50
N PRO A 228 -36.63 23.85 -23.05
CA PRO A 228 -37.43 24.91 -22.42
C PRO A 228 -38.60 25.25 -23.33
N TYR A 229 -39.82 25.16 -22.80
CA TYR A 229 -41.03 25.51 -23.55
C TYR A 229 -40.96 27.00 -23.89
N THR A 230 -40.66 27.31 -25.15
CA THR A 230 -40.70 28.66 -25.70
C THR A 230 -42.07 28.86 -26.32
N ASP A 231 -42.90 29.68 -25.68
CA ASP A 231 -44.07 30.23 -26.35
C ASP A 231 -43.57 31.17 -27.45
N ASP A 232 -43.66 30.75 -28.71
CA ASP A 232 -43.45 31.63 -29.85
C ASP A 232 -44.60 32.67 -29.85
N PRO A 233 -44.31 33.98 -29.78
CA PRO A 233 -45.35 34.99 -29.88
C PRO A 233 -45.93 34.95 -31.31
N ILE A 234 -47.24 34.70 -31.37
CA ILE A 234 -48.07 34.68 -32.59
C ILE A 234 -48.17 36.10 -33.18
#